data_AF-K9QBS4-F1
#
_entry.id   AF-K9QBS4-F1
#
_cell.length_a   1.000
_cell.length_b   1.000
_cell.length_c   1.000
_cell.angle_alpha   90.00
_cell.angle_beta   90.00
_cell.angle_gamma   90.00
#
_symmetry.space_group_name_H-M   'P 1'
#
loop_
_entity.id
_entity.type
_entity.pdbx_description
1 polymer ?
#
loop_
_entity_poly.entity_id
_entity_poly.type
_entity_poly.pdbx_seq_one_letter_code
_entity_poly.pdbx_strand_id
1 'polypeptide(L)'
;MKPQVITTEEEYDRTLETVEKLMACKNRTPEQTAILQLLVTLIEEFENKNYPLEPSSPHAILKHLMEARGIKQSDLVGIIGSKGVVSEVVNGNRAISKAQAKALGEFFHVSPALFI
;
A
#
# COMPACT_ATOMS: atom_id res chain seq x y z
N MET A 1 -26.68 11.05 13.06
CA MET A 1 -25.61 11.97 12.58
C MET A 1 -26.18 12.86 11.50
N LYS A 2 -25.70 14.10 11.40
CA LYS A 2 -25.97 14.94 10.22
C LYS A 2 -25.02 14.51 9.09
N PRO A 3 -25.46 14.46 7.82
CA PRO A 3 -24.57 14.17 6.71
C PRO A 3 -23.58 15.32 6.55
N GLN A 4 -22.29 15.04 6.72
CA GLN A 4 -21.20 16.01 6.54
C GLN A 4 -19.91 15.28 6.13
N VAL A 5 -19.04 15.98 5.43
CA VAL A 5 -17.68 15.51 5.13
C VAL A 5 -16.82 15.52 6.39
N ILE A 6 -15.78 14.70 6.42
CA ILE A 6 -14.81 14.66 7.53
C ILE A 6 -13.77 15.76 7.28
N THR A 7 -13.60 16.66 8.23
CA THR A 7 -12.65 17.79 8.11
C THR A 7 -11.70 17.92 9.28
N THR A 8 -11.92 17.15 10.35
CA THR A 8 -11.15 17.16 11.58
C THR A 8 -10.89 15.73 12.06
N GLU A 9 -9.81 15.54 12.83
CA GLU A 9 -9.47 14.24 13.44
C GLU A 9 -10.60 13.72 14.35
N GLU A 10 -11.24 14.60 15.12
CA GLU A 10 -12.35 14.19 15.99
C GLU A 10 -13.56 13.65 15.20
N GLU A 11 -13.82 14.19 14.01
CA GLU A 11 -14.86 13.67 13.11
C GLU A 11 -14.44 12.35 12.49
N TYR A 12 -13.16 12.21 12.16
CA TYR A 12 -12.57 11.00 11.64
C TYR A 12 -12.72 9.85 12.65
N ASP A 13 -12.28 10.04 13.89
CA ASP A 13 -12.36 9.03 14.96
C ASP A 13 -13.80 8.58 15.22
N ARG A 14 -14.74 9.54 15.32
CA ARG A 14 -16.18 9.23 15.51
C ARG A 14 -16.76 8.44 14.33
N THR A 15 -16.30 8.73 13.12
CA THR A 15 -16.74 8.02 11.92
C THR A 15 -16.17 6.61 11.89
N LEU A 16 -14.91 6.44 12.28
CA LEU A 16 -14.23 5.15 12.39
C LEU A 16 -14.97 4.23 13.37
N GLU A 17 -15.29 4.71 14.58
CA GLU A 17 -16.08 3.94 15.55
C GLU A 17 -17.44 3.49 14.99
N THR A 18 -18.07 4.34 14.17
CA THR A 18 -19.38 4.03 13.57
C THR A 18 -19.24 2.95 12.52
N VAL A 19 -18.20 3.04 11.68
CA VAL A 19 -17.85 2.02 10.68
C VAL A 19 -17.56 0.68 11.37
N GLU A 20 -16.79 0.65 12.45
CA GLU A 20 -16.49 -0.57 13.22
C GLU A 20 -17.77 -1.22 13.77
N LYS A 21 -18.66 -0.42 14.38
CA LYS A 21 -19.95 -0.90 14.90
C LYS A 21 -20.83 -1.48 13.78
N LEU A 22 -20.86 -0.81 12.62
CA LEU A 22 -21.58 -1.31 11.45
C LEU A 22 -20.94 -2.60 10.93
N MET A 23 -19.60 -2.67 10.82
CA MET A 23 -18.86 -3.85 10.37
C MET A 23 -19.10 -5.08 11.26
N ALA A 24 -19.18 -4.89 12.58
CA ALA A 24 -19.47 -5.94 13.56
C ALA A 24 -20.94 -6.39 13.59
N CYS A 25 -21.87 -5.64 12.96
CA CYS A 25 -23.28 -6.01 12.91
C CYS A 25 -23.50 -7.24 12.01
N LYS A 26 -23.94 -8.36 12.60
CA LYS A 26 -24.15 -9.65 11.90
C LYS A 26 -25.26 -9.59 10.85
N ASN A 27 -26.33 -8.86 11.12
CA ASN A 27 -27.52 -8.76 10.26
C ASN A 27 -27.71 -7.31 9.81
N ARG A 28 -26.77 -6.77 9.02
CA ARG A 28 -26.89 -5.43 8.46
C ARG A 28 -28.06 -5.35 7.48
N THR A 29 -28.88 -4.29 7.59
CA THR A 29 -29.88 -3.97 6.57
C THR A 29 -29.22 -3.40 5.30
N PRO A 30 -29.93 -3.36 4.17
CA PRO A 30 -29.45 -2.68 2.96
C PRO A 30 -29.09 -1.20 3.22
N GLU A 31 -29.88 -0.49 4.02
CA GLU A 31 -29.64 0.90 4.37
C GLU A 31 -28.37 1.06 5.21
N GLN A 32 -28.16 0.17 6.19
CA GLN A 32 -26.93 0.14 6.98
C GLN A 32 -25.70 -0.16 6.13
N THR A 33 -25.84 -0.99 5.11
CA THR A 33 -24.77 -1.29 4.14
C THR A 33 -24.44 -0.09 3.28
N ALA A 34 -25.46 0.64 2.79
CA ALA A 34 -25.28 1.87 2.03
C ALA A 34 -24.60 2.97 2.88
N ILE A 35 -24.99 3.09 4.15
CA ILE A 35 -24.35 4.02 5.09
C ILE A 35 -22.89 3.61 5.33
N LEU A 36 -22.61 2.33 5.57
CA LEU A 36 -21.24 1.84 5.75
C LEU A 36 -20.35 2.19 4.55
N GLN A 37 -20.83 1.95 3.32
CA GLN A 37 -20.09 2.30 2.10
C GLN A 37 -19.79 3.79 2.03
N LEU A 38 -20.80 4.64 2.28
CA LEU A 38 -20.62 6.09 2.29
C LEU A 38 -19.58 6.53 3.32
N LEU A 39 -19.65 6.02 4.56
CA LEU A 39 -18.72 6.41 5.62
C LEU A 39 -17.29 5.96 5.31
N VAL A 40 -17.10 4.77 4.74
CA VAL A 40 -15.79 4.30 4.28
C VAL A 40 -15.23 5.24 3.21
N THR A 41 -16.03 5.65 2.23
CA THR A 41 -15.59 6.60 1.20
C THR A 41 -15.16 7.95 1.80
N LEU A 42 -15.86 8.44 2.83
CA LEU A 42 -15.49 9.70 3.50
C LEU A 42 -14.19 9.58 4.30
N ILE A 43 -13.97 8.43 4.95
CA ILE A 43 -12.71 8.08 5.63
C ILE A 43 -11.57 8.07 4.62
N GLU A 44 -11.71 7.33 3.51
CA GLU A 44 -10.69 7.26 2.46
C GLU A 44 -10.34 8.64 1.89
N GLU A 45 -11.34 9.50 1.67
CA GLU A 45 -11.10 10.87 1.19
C GLU A 45 -10.30 11.70 2.20
N PHE A 46 -10.62 11.58 3.50
CA PHE A 46 -9.90 12.26 4.57
C PHE A 46 -8.48 11.74 4.71
N GLU A 47 -8.28 10.43 4.73
CA GLU A 47 -6.95 9.80 4.80
C GLU A 47 -6.08 10.19 3.61
N ASN A 48 -6.59 10.14 2.39
CA ASN A 48 -5.82 10.55 1.21
C ASN A 48 -5.33 12.02 1.28
N LYS A 49 -6.08 12.90 1.95
CA LYS A 49 -5.72 14.33 2.11
C LYS A 49 -4.75 14.57 3.26
N ASN A 50 -4.94 13.89 4.40
CA ASN A 50 -4.24 14.19 5.65
C ASN A 50 -3.12 13.18 5.98
N TYR A 51 -3.28 11.94 5.53
CA TYR A 51 -2.34 10.83 5.68
C TYR A 51 -1.99 10.27 4.30
N PRO A 52 -1.45 11.09 3.37
CA PRO A 52 -1.02 10.56 2.09
C PRO A 52 -0.03 9.43 2.35
N LEU A 53 -0.33 8.25 1.81
CA LEU A 53 0.60 7.12 1.86
C LEU A 53 1.92 7.63 1.27
N GLU A 54 2.96 7.76 2.09
CA GLU A 54 4.29 7.99 1.55
C GLU A 54 4.56 6.81 0.61
N PRO A 55 4.83 7.05 -0.69
CA PRO A 55 5.16 5.97 -1.58
C PRO A 55 6.36 5.25 -0.98
N SER A 56 6.16 4.00 -0.58
CA SER A 56 7.25 3.17 -0.07
C SER A 56 8.34 3.19 -1.12
N SER A 57 9.54 3.61 -0.73
CA SER A 57 10.66 3.71 -1.67
C SER A 57 10.83 2.38 -2.44
N PRO A 58 11.21 2.42 -3.74
CA PRO A 58 11.35 1.23 -4.59
C PRO A 58 12.13 0.06 -3.95
N HIS A 59 13.17 0.36 -3.15
CA HIS A 59 13.95 -0.67 -2.46
C HIS A 59 13.19 -1.32 -1.29
N ALA A 60 12.35 -0.57 -0.58
CA ALA A 60 11.50 -1.11 0.49
C ALA A 60 10.43 -2.04 -0.09
N ILE A 61 9.84 -1.69 -1.24
CA ILE A 61 8.91 -2.57 -1.95
C ILE A 61 9.60 -3.86 -2.40
N LEU A 62 10.80 -3.75 -2.97
CA LEU A 62 11.61 -4.91 -3.35
C LEU A 62 11.88 -5.82 -2.14
N LYS A 63 12.32 -5.24 -1.02
CA LYS A 63 12.61 -6.01 0.20
C LYS A 63 11.38 -6.70 0.76
N HIS A 64 10.23 -6.01 0.78
CA HIS A 64 8.97 -6.60 1.19
C HIS A 64 8.55 -7.78 0.30
N LEU A 65 8.65 -7.64 -1.02
CA LEU A 65 8.35 -8.72 -1.96
C LEU A 65 9.30 -9.91 -1.79
N MET A 66 10.57 -9.65 -1.50
CA MET A 66 11.54 -10.70 -1.20
C MET A 66 11.17 -11.47 0.07
N GLU A 67 10.87 -10.76 1.16
CA GLU A 67 10.49 -11.35 2.45
C GLU A 67 9.18 -12.15 2.32
N ALA A 68 8.15 -11.57 1.71
CA ALA A 68 6.83 -12.18 1.55
C ALA A 68 6.86 -13.47 0.71
N ARG A 69 7.86 -13.62 -0.18
CA ARG A 69 7.97 -14.75 -1.11
C ARG A 69 9.19 -15.64 -0.86
N GLY A 70 9.96 -15.39 0.20
CA GLY A 70 11.16 -16.15 0.54
C GLY A 70 12.30 -16.05 -0.49
N ILE A 71 12.35 -14.97 -1.27
CA ILE A 71 13.38 -14.74 -2.29
C ILE A 71 14.64 -14.17 -1.64
N LYS A 72 15.81 -14.73 -2.00
CA LYS A 72 17.11 -14.27 -1.51
C LYS A 72 17.75 -13.32 -2.53
N GLN A 73 18.69 -12.50 -2.06
CA GLN A 73 19.47 -11.63 -2.96
C GLN A 73 20.22 -12.44 -4.04
N SER A 74 20.66 -13.66 -3.73
CA SER A 74 21.30 -14.56 -4.70
C SER A 74 20.43 -14.84 -5.93
N ASP A 75 19.11 -14.85 -5.75
CA ASP A 75 18.16 -15.25 -6.78
C ASP A 75 17.91 -14.10 -7.78
N LEU A 76 18.29 -12.87 -7.40
CA LEU A 76 18.22 -11.68 -8.25
C LEU A 76 19.52 -11.42 -9.02
N VAL A 77 20.58 -12.18 -8.74
CA VAL A 77 21.86 -12.08 -9.47
C VAL A 77 21.66 -12.54 -10.90
N GLY A 78 22.13 -11.74 -11.85
CA GLY A 78 21.91 -11.96 -13.29
C GLY A 78 20.57 -11.43 -13.80
N ILE A 79 19.60 -11.17 -12.91
CA ILE A 79 18.32 -10.54 -13.27
C ILE A 79 18.48 -9.03 -13.28
N ILE A 80 19.01 -8.47 -12.19
CA ILE A 80 19.19 -7.02 -12.03
C ILE A 80 20.65 -6.58 -11.99
N GLY A 81 21.60 -7.52 -12.03
CA GLY A 81 23.03 -7.22 -12.07
C GLY A 81 23.89 -8.24 -11.33
N SER A 82 25.13 -7.85 -11.03
CA SER A 82 26.07 -8.68 -10.25
C SER A 82 25.68 -8.71 -8.76
N LYS A 83 26.27 -9.64 -7.99
CA LYS A 83 26.03 -9.76 -6.54
C LYS A 83 26.20 -8.44 -5.77
N GLY A 84 27.21 -7.63 -6.12
CA GLY A 84 27.43 -6.31 -5.52
C GLY A 84 26.29 -5.34 -5.82
N VAL A 85 25.88 -5.27 -7.10
CA VAL A 85 24.77 -4.42 -7.54
C VAL A 85 23.45 -4.81 -6.87
N VAL A 86 23.16 -6.11 -6.77
CA VAL A 86 21.95 -6.59 -6.09
C VAL A 86 21.95 -6.14 -4.62
N SER A 87 23.07 -6.31 -3.92
CA SER A 87 23.19 -5.89 -2.52
C SER A 87 22.96 -4.38 -2.36
N GLU A 88 23.59 -3.55 -3.20
CA GLU A 88 23.40 -2.10 -3.16
C GLU A 88 21.95 -1.70 -3.43
N VAL A 89 21.28 -2.34 -4.39
CA VAL A 89 19.88 -2.07 -4.73
C VAL A 89 18.94 -2.49 -3.61
N VAL A 90 19.08 -3.71 -3.08
CA VAL A 90 18.20 -4.24 -2.02
C VAL A 90 18.36 -3.47 -0.71
N ASN A 91 19.57 -2.97 -0.43
CA ASN A 91 19.84 -2.15 0.74
C ASN A 91 19.55 -0.65 0.53
N GLY A 92 19.08 -0.24 -0.66
CA GLY A 92 18.76 1.16 -0.96
C GLY A 92 19.97 2.08 -1.18
N ASN A 93 21.19 1.54 -1.20
CA ASN A 93 22.43 2.28 -1.48
C ASN A 93 22.56 2.66 -2.96
N ARG A 94 21.78 2.02 -3.84
CA ARG A 94 21.72 2.32 -5.26
C ARG A 94 20.27 2.33 -5.73
N ALA A 95 19.92 3.36 -6.50
CA ALA A 95 18.59 3.47 -7.11
C ALA A 95 18.34 2.34 -8.14
N ILE A 96 17.09 1.91 -8.24
CA ILE A 96 16.64 0.94 -9.25
C ILE A 96 16.51 1.67 -10.58
N SER A 97 17.24 1.22 -11.60
CA SER A 97 17.10 1.75 -12.96
C SER A 97 15.81 1.24 -13.62
N LYS A 98 15.29 1.96 -14.63
CA LYS A 98 14.10 1.52 -15.39
C LYS A 98 14.21 0.11 -15.97
N ALA A 99 15.41 -0.29 -16.40
CA ALA A 99 15.65 -1.64 -16.91
C ALA A 99 15.53 -2.69 -15.80
N GLN A 100 16.08 -2.42 -14.61
CA GLN A 100 15.95 -3.28 -13.44
C GLN A 100 14.50 -3.32 -12.95
N ALA A 101 13.79 -2.19 -12.92
CA ALA A 101 12.37 -2.14 -12.56
C ALA A 101 11.52 -3.04 -13.46
N LYS A 102 11.78 -3.03 -14.77
CA LYS A 102 11.11 -3.94 -15.72
C LYS A 102 11.44 -5.41 -15.43
N ALA A 103 12.71 -5.74 -15.24
CA ALA A 103 13.13 -7.11 -14.92
C ALA A 103 12.55 -7.62 -13.59
N LEU A 104 12.46 -6.76 -12.58
CA LEU A 104 11.81 -7.06 -11.30
C LEU A 104 10.31 -7.24 -11.45
N GLY A 105 9.63 -6.38 -12.23
CA GLY A 105 8.21 -6.54 -12.53
C GLY A 105 7.90 -7.86 -13.21
N GLU A 106 8.73 -8.28 -14.17
CA GLU A 106 8.63 -9.58 -14.83
C GLU A 106 8.89 -10.74 -13.85
N PHE A 107 9.95 -10.66 -13.04
CA PHE A 107 10.31 -11.70 -12.07
C PHE A 107 9.26 -11.88 -10.96
N PHE A 108 8.74 -10.78 -10.41
CA PHE A 108 7.73 -10.81 -9.35
C PHE A 108 6.29 -10.86 -9.88
N HIS A 109 6.07 -10.81 -11.19
CA HIS A 109 4.74 -10.73 -11.80
C HIS A 109 3.90 -9.56 -11.22
N VAL A 110 4.50 -8.38 -11.11
CA VAL A 110 3.87 -7.14 -10.64
C VAL A 110 4.17 -5.99 -11.60
N SER A 111 3.46 -4.86 -11.44
CA SER A 111 3.72 -3.68 -12.26
C SER A 111 5.14 -3.15 -12.01
N PRO A 112 5.95 -2.87 -13.06
CA PRO A 112 7.25 -2.22 -12.92
C PRO A 112 7.19 -0.85 -12.24
N ALA A 113 6.02 -0.19 -12.26
CA ALA A 113 5.81 1.11 -11.61
C ALA A 113 6.04 1.07 -10.09
N LEU A 114 5.98 -0.12 -9.47
CA LEU A 114 6.31 -0.29 -8.06
C LEU A 114 7.80 -0.08 -7.75
N PHE A 115 8.67 -0.03 -8.76
CA PHE A 115 10.11 0.09 -8.60
C PHE A 115 10.68 1.38 -9.23
N ILE A 116 9.84 2.38 -9.52
CA ILE A 116 10.21 3.66 -10.17
C ILE A 116 10.09 4.80 -9.19
#